data_AF-A0A7S3SDF0-F1
#
_entry.id   AF-A0A7S3SDF0-F1
#
_cell.length_a   1.000
_cell.length_b   1.000
_cell.length_c   1.000
_cell.angle_alpha   90.00
_cell.angle_beta   90.00
_cell.angle_gamma   90.00
#
_symmetry.space_group_name_H-M   'P 1'
#
loop_
_entity.id
_entity.type
_entity.pdbx_description
1 polymer ?
#
loop_
_entity_poly.entity_id
_entity_poly.type
_entity_poly.pdbx_seq_one_letter_code
_entity_poly.pdbx_strand_id
1 'polypeptide(L)'
;DFDRTVRHTEAAEKKSLEEFVLFDRTSRADIAGKETKYWLTQEQRQTTTGTMETTKSDLRTASNLVDAALRTLEDLKPTCIDTGMSYTDRTAKRAEEMAALKTALCILDTNGVETLCQ
;
A
#
# COMPACT_ATOMS: atom_id res chain seq x y z
N ASP A 1 74.62 -32.64 -25.14
CA ASP A 1 74.14 -32.40 -23.77
C ASP A 1 72.63 -32.61 -23.75
N PHE A 2 72.20 -33.87 -23.64
CA PHE A 2 70.78 -34.26 -23.64
C PHE A 2 70.21 -34.27 -22.22
N ASP A 3 71.02 -34.65 -21.23
CA ASP A 3 70.64 -34.66 -19.82
C ASP A 3 70.21 -33.27 -19.32
N ARG A 4 70.90 -32.21 -19.76
CA ARG A 4 70.48 -30.84 -19.45
C ARG A 4 69.12 -30.50 -20.05
N THR A 5 68.88 -30.90 -21.30
CA THR A 5 67.59 -30.66 -21.97
C THR A 5 66.46 -31.38 -21.25
N VAL A 6 66.64 -32.65 -20.89
CA VAL A 6 65.65 -33.44 -20.13
C VAL A 6 65.32 -32.77 -18.80
N ARG A 7 66.33 -32.35 -18.03
CA ARG A 7 66.09 -31.66 -16.74
C ARG A 7 65.30 -30.36 -16.91
N HIS A 8 65.59 -29.58 -17.95
CA HIS A 8 64.86 -28.34 -18.19
C HIS A 8 63.42 -28.59 -18.66
N THR A 9 63.19 -29.59 -19.51
CA THR A 9 61.83 -29.93 -19.97
C THR A 9 60.99 -30.47 -18.83
N GLU A 10 61.50 -31.39 -18.02
CA GLU A 10 60.78 -31.93 -16.85
C GLU A 10 60.43 -30.83 -15.84
N ALA A 11 61.36 -29.91 -15.58
CA ALA A 11 61.11 -28.77 -14.71
C ALA A 11 60.03 -27.83 -15.28
N ALA A 12 60.06 -27.57 -16.59
CA ALA A 12 59.07 -26.74 -17.26
C ALA A 12 57.69 -27.40 -17.30
N GLU A 13 57.62 -28.70 -17.56
CA GLU A 13 56.38 -29.50 -17.55
C GLU A 13 55.76 -29.53 -16.15
N LYS A 14 56.58 -29.78 -15.11
CA LYS A 14 56.12 -29.74 -13.72
C LYS A 14 55.55 -28.37 -13.36
N LYS A 15 56.26 -27.28 -13.71
CA LYS A 15 55.79 -25.92 -13.45
C LYS A 15 54.48 -25.62 -14.20
N SER A 16 54.39 -26.01 -15.47
CA SER A 16 53.19 -25.81 -16.29
C SER A 16 51.99 -26.57 -15.73
N LEU A 17 52.21 -27.78 -15.23
CA LEU A 17 51.16 -28.58 -14.58
C LEU A 17 50.68 -27.92 -13.28
N GLU A 18 51.60 -27.44 -12.44
CA GLU A 18 51.26 -26.73 -11.19
C GLU A 18 50.44 -25.46 -11.46
N GLU A 19 50.87 -24.65 -12.43
CA GLU A 19 50.15 -23.44 -12.85
C GLU A 19 48.77 -23.76 -13.41
N PHE A 20 48.64 -24.80 -14.25
CA PHE A 20 47.37 -25.23 -14.80
C PHE A 20 46.41 -25.72 -13.71
N VAL A 21 46.89 -26.55 -12.78
CA VAL A 21 46.05 -27.08 -11.68
C VAL A 21 45.56 -25.94 -10.78
N LEU A 22 46.42 -24.96 -10.49
CA LEU A 22 46.03 -23.77 -9.73
C LEU A 22 44.98 -22.95 -10.49
N PHE A 23 45.21 -22.70 -11.78
CA PHE A 23 44.28 -21.96 -12.62
C PHE A 23 42.92 -22.65 -12.76
N ASP A 24 42.89 -23.96 -13.01
CA ASP A 24 41.64 -24.73 -13.14
C ASP A 24 40.83 -24.69 -11.83
N ARG A 25 41.50 -24.92 -10.69
CA ARG A 25 40.83 -24.89 -9.37
C ARG A 25 40.28 -23.52 -9.04
N THR A 26 41.08 -22.47 -9.21
CA THR A 26 40.67 -21.09 -8.90
C THR A 26 39.54 -20.65 -9.82
N SER A 27 39.62 -20.96 -11.11
CA SER A 27 38.59 -20.61 -12.09
C SER A 27 37.28 -21.33 -11.81
N ARG A 28 37.30 -22.62 -11.49
CA ARG A 28 36.08 -23.38 -11.13
C ARG A 28 35.41 -22.82 -9.90
N ALA A 29 36.19 -22.50 -8.86
CA ALA A 29 35.66 -21.92 -7.63
C ALA A 29 35.04 -20.53 -7.89
N ASP A 30 35.70 -19.68 -8.67
CA ASP A 30 35.21 -18.36 -9.04
C ASP A 30 33.93 -18.43 -9.89
N ILE A 31 33.88 -19.33 -10.88
CA ILE A 31 32.68 -19.55 -11.72
C ILE A 31 31.52 -20.01 -10.84
N ALA A 32 31.71 -21.03 -10.01
CA ALA A 32 30.64 -21.53 -9.14
C ALA A 32 30.13 -20.46 -8.17
N GLY A 33 31.03 -19.64 -7.62
CA GLY A 33 30.68 -18.50 -6.77
C GLY A 33 29.87 -17.44 -7.52
N LYS A 34 30.27 -17.11 -8.75
CA LYS A 34 29.57 -16.13 -9.60
C LYS A 34 28.21 -16.62 -10.07
N GLU A 35 28.07 -17.89 -10.45
CA GLU A 35 26.79 -18.50 -10.82
C GLU A 35 25.80 -18.47 -9.65
N THR A 36 26.25 -18.87 -8.46
CA THR A 36 25.44 -18.82 -7.24
C THR A 36 25.01 -17.38 -6.92
N LYS A 37 25.95 -16.44 -6.96
CA LYS A 37 25.65 -15.01 -6.73
C LYS A 37 24.68 -14.46 -7.76
N TYR A 38 24.83 -14.84 -9.03
CA TYR A 38 23.94 -14.41 -10.10
C TYR A 38 22.51 -14.90 -9.83
N TRP A 39 22.33 -16.19 -9.51
CA TRP A 39 21.02 -16.74 -9.20
C TRP A 39 20.37 -16.06 -7.98
N LEU A 40 21.12 -15.88 -6.88
CA LEU A 40 20.63 -15.17 -5.69
C LEU A 40 20.22 -13.73 -6.00
N THR A 41 21.02 -13.02 -6.81
CA THR A 41 20.72 -11.64 -7.20
C THR A 41 19.47 -11.57 -8.09
N GLN A 42 19.29 -12.55 -8.97
CA GLN A 42 18.10 -12.65 -9.83
C GLN A 42 16.83 -12.89 -9.01
N GLU A 43 16.88 -13.84 -8.06
CA GLU A 43 15.79 -14.12 -7.14
C GLU A 43 15.45 -12.88 -6.29
N GLN A 44 16.46 -12.27 -5.65
CA GLN A 44 16.27 -11.04 -4.87
C GLN A 44 15.66 -9.92 -5.70
N ARG A 45 16.09 -9.75 -6.95
CA ARG A 45 15.50 -8.76 -7.84
C ARG A 45 14.02 -9.04 -8.11
N GLN A 46 13.67 -10.29 -8.44
CA GLN A 46 12.28 -10.67 -8.68
C GLN A 46 11.40 -10.44 -7.45
N THR A 47 11.84 -10.87 -6.26
CA THR A 47 11.13 -10.64 -5.01
C THR A 47 10.95 -9.16 -4.73
N THR A 48 12.03 -8.37 -4.85
CA THR A 48 12.00 -6.93 -4.58
C THR A 48 11.07 -6.20 -5.54
N THR A 49 11.12 -6.52 -6.84
CA THR A 49 10.21 -5.93 -7.83
C THR A 49 8.77 -6.32 -7.55
N GLY A 50 8.49 -7.57 -7.18
CA GLY A 50 7.15 -8.00 -6.79
C GLY A 50 6.61 -7.22 -5.59
N THR A 51 7.40 -7.12 -4.51
CA THR A 51 7.04 -6.33 -3.34
C THR A 51 6.81 -4.86 -3.68
N MET A 52 7.67 -4.27 -4.52
CA MET A 52 7.53 -2.88 -4.94
C MET A 52 6.19 -2.61 -5.64
N GLU A 53 5.79 -3.47 -6.58
CA GLU A 53 4.51 -3.33 -7.28
C GLU A 53 3.31 -3.49 -6.34
N THR A 54 3.34 -4.48 -5.44
CA THR A 54 2.30 -4.65 -4.42
C THR A 54 2.20 -3.42 -3.52
N THR A 55 3.32 -2.97 -2.94
CA THR A 55 3.33 -1.79 -2.06
C THR A 55 2.86 -0.52 -2.77
N LYS A 56 3.19 -0.35 -4.05
CA LYS A 56 2.72 0.78 -4.85
C LYS A 56 1.20 0.73 -5.08
N SER A 57 0.66 -0.46 -5.35
CA SER A 57 -0.79 -0.68 -5.48
C SER A 57 -1.52 -0.39 -4.16
N ASP A 58 -0.98 -0.89 -3.04
CA ASP A 58 -1.54 -0.68 -1.71
C ASP A 58 -1.54 0.80 -1.33
N LEU A 59 -0.42 1.50 -1.58
CA LEU A 59 -0.32 2.94 -1.36
C LEU A 59 -1.38 3.71 -2.16
N ARG A 60 -1.52 3.41 -3.45
CA ARG A 60 -2.53 4.06 -4.30
C ARG A 60 -3.94 3.82 -3.77
N THR A 61 -4.23 2.60 -3.34
CA THR A 61 -5.54 2.23 -2.78
C THR A 61 -5.79 2.98 -1.47
N ALA A 62 -4.82 3.01 -0.57
CA ALA A 62 -4.91 3.73 0.69
C ALA A 62 -5.10 5.24 0.47
N SER A 63 -4.34 5.86 -0.44
CA SER A 63 -4.52 7.27 -0.79
C SER A 63 -5.92 7.56 -1.32
N ASN A 64 -6.43 6.74 -2.24
CA ASN A 64 -7.79 6.90 -2.77
C ASN A 64 -8.86 6.79 -1.67
N LEU A 65 -8.69 5.87 -0.71
CA LEU A 65 -9.61 5.71 0.41
C LEU A 65 -9.58 6.93 1.34
N VAL A 66 -8.40 7.46 1.63
CA VAL A 66 -8.26 8.68 2.45
C VAL A 66 -8.89 9.88 1.74
N ASP A 67 -8.61 10.06 0.45
CA ASP A 67 -9.20 11.15 -0.34
C ASP A 67 -10.73 11.05 -0.38
N ALA A 68 -11.26 9.84 -0.55
CA ALA A 68 -12.70 9.61 -0.51
C ALA A 68 -13.29 9.92 0.88
N ALA A 69 -12.63 9.50 1.96
CA ALA A 69 -13.07 9.76 3.32
C ALA A 69 -13.02 11.26 3.68
N LEU A 70 -12.04 12.00 3.17
CA LEU A 70 -11.95 13.45 3.36
C LEU A 70 -13.09 14.17 2.62
N ARG A 71 -13.38 13.78 1.38
CA ARG A 71 -14.50 14.34 0.61
C ARG A 71 -15.84 14.09 1.31
N THR A 72 -16.11 12.86 1.74
CA THR A 72 -17.36 12.56 2.45
C THR A 72 -17.47 13.32 3.76
N LEU A 73 -16.36 13.53 4.47
CA LEU A 73 -16.36 14.36 5.66
C LEU A 73 -16.67 15.83 5.35
N GLU A 74 -16.09 16.39 4.28
CA GLU A 74 -16.38 17.74 3.82
C GLU A 74 -17.86 17.91 3.43
N ASP A 75 -18.43 16.94 2.72
CA ASP A 75 -19.85 16.94 2.35
C ASP A 75 -20.78 16.86 3.58
N LEU A 76 -20.39 16.13 4.62
CA LEU A 76 -21.18 15.97 5.84
C LEU A 76 -21.10 17.16 6.79
N LYS A 77 -19.97 17.88 6.82
CA LYS A 77 -19.75 19.01 7.74
C LYS A 77 -20.86 20.07 7.73
N PRO A 78 -21.34 20.57 6.56
CA PRO A 78 -22.44 21.54 6.52
C PRO A 78 -23.72 21.03 7.17
N THR A 79 -24.03 19.74 6.99
CA THR A 79 -25.27 19.13 7.49
C THR A 79 -25.19 18.82 8.98
N CYS A 80 -24.01 18.41 9.47
CA CYS A 80 -23.83 17.92 10.83
C CYS A 80 -23.34 18.98 11.83
N ILE A 81 -22.60 19.99 11.38
CA ILE A 81 -21.93 20.97 12.24
C ILE A 81 -22.44 22.39 11.96
N ASP A 82 -22.49 22.80 10.70
CA ASP A 82 -22.84 24.19 10.33
C ASP A 82 -24.34 24.43 10.16
N THR A 83 -25.18 23.81 11.00
CA THR A 83 -26.64 24.05 10.95
C THR A 83 -27.05 25.46 11.36
N GLY A 84 -26.11 26.31 11.80
CA GLY A 84 -26.29 27.73 12.10
C GLY A 84 -27.23 28.04 13.28
N MET A 85 -27.83 27.02 13.90
CA MET A 85 -28.74 27.14 15.04
C MET A 85 -28.27 26.21 16.16
N SER A 86 -28.27 26.72 17.39
CA SER A 86 -28.03 25.88 18.56
C SER A 86 -29.12 24.81 18.68
N TYR A 87 -28.82 23.69 19.35
CA TYR A 87 -29.82 22.65 19.61
C TYR A 87 -31.05 23.22 20.33
N THR A 88 -30.85 24.16 21.26
CA THR A 88 -31.91 24.85 21.98
C THR A 88 -32.79 25.67 21.03
N ASP A 89 -32.20 26.47 20.14
CA ASP A 89 -32.97 27.28 19.17
C ASP A 89 -33.75 26.40 18.20
N ARG A 90 -33.13 25.31 17.75
CA ARG A 90 -33.76 24.33 16.85
C ARG A 90 -34.95 23.63 17.51
N THR A 91 -34.83 23.32 18.81
CA THR A 91 -35.89 22.69 19.59
C THR A 91 -37.05 23.66 19.83
N ALA A 92 -36.74 24.92 20.14
CA ALA A 92 -37.73 25.98 20.30
C ALA A 92 -38.54 26.22 19.01
N LYS A 93 -37.86 26.39 17.86
CA LYS A 93 -38.54 26.55 16.57
C LYS A 93 -39.40 25.34 16.20
N ARG A 94 -38.92 24.12 16.44
CA ARG A 94 -39.71 22.91 16.21
C ARG A 94 -40.95 22.86 17.10
N ALA A 95 -40.85 23.28 18.36
CA ALA A 95 -42.01 23.35 19.26
C ALA A 95 -43.03 24.40 18.77
N GLU A 96 -42.56 25.55 18.28
CA GLU A 96 -43.39 26.60 17.72
C GLU A 96 -44.09 26.15 16.43
N GLU A 97 -43.38 25.50 15.51
CA GLU A 97 -43.96 24.85 14.33
C GLU A 97 -45.01 23.80 14.71
N MET A 98 -44.72 22.94 15.69
CA MET A 98 -45.67 21.93 16.16
C MET A 98 -46.94 22.55 16.74
N ALA A 99 -46.83 23.65 17.48
CA ALA A 99 -47.99 24.38 17.99
C ALA A 99 -48.82 24.95 16.85
N ALA A 100 -48.19 25.61 15.88
CA ALA A 100 -48.86 26.17 14.70
C ALA A 100 -49.55 25.09 13.86
N LEU A 101 -48.89 23.94 13.64
CA LEU A 101 -49.48 22.81 12.92
C LEU A 101 -50.69 22.23 13.64
N LYS A 102 -50.64 22.10 14.97
CA LYS A 102 -51.80 21.67 15.77
C LYS A 102 -52.96 22.65 15.65
N THR A 103 -52.69 23.95 15.74
CA THR A 103 -53.73 24.97 15.55
C THR A 103 -54.34 24.91 14.15
N ALA A 104 -53.52 24.77 13.11
CA ALA A 104 -53.99 24.62 11.74
C ALA A 104 -54.85 23.36 11.56
N LEU A 105 -54.44 22.24 12.17
CA LEU A 105 -55.21 21.00 12.17
C LEU A 105 -56.61 21.21 12.77
N CYS A 106 -56.70 21.91 13.91
CA CYS A 106 -57.97 22.22 14.55
C CYS A 106 -58.85 23.16 13.73
N ILE A 107 -58.26 24.12 13.00
CA ILE A 107 -59.02 25.01 12.11
C ILE A 107 -59.58 24.23 10.91
N LEU A 108 -58.84 23.24 10.41
CA LEU A 108 -59.22 22.40 9.28
C LEU A 108 -60.14 21.23 9.66
N ASP A 109 -60.33 20.95 10.95
CA ASP A 109 -61.25 19.93 11.45
C ASP A 109 -62.71 20.40 11.43
N THR A 110 -63.25 20.54 10.22
CA THR A 110 -64.64 20.99 10.01
C THR A 110 -65.68 20.00 10.50
N ASN A 111 -65.29 18.74 10.74
CA ASN A 111 -66.18 17.66 11.13
C ASN A 111 -66.05 17.30 12.62
N GLY A 112 -65.14 17.95 13.36
CA GLY A 112 -64.95 17.79 14.82
C GLY A 112 -64.44 16.40 15.23
N VAL A 113 -63.69 15.73 14.36
CA VAL A 113 -63.22 14.35 14.55
C VAL A 113 -61.89 14.26 15.29
N GLU A 114 -61.16 15.38 15.37
CA GLU A 114 -59.79 15.40 15.87
C GLU A 114 -59.75 15.57 17.39
N THR A 115 -59.38 14.49 18.09
CA THR A 115 -59.44 14.40 19.57
C THR A 115 -58.49 15.35 20.29
N LEU A 116 -57.48 15.88 19.59
CA LEU A 116 -56.53 16.85 20.11
C LEU A 116 -57.05 18.30 20.10
N CYS A 117 -58.22 18.53 19.49
CA CYS A 117 -58.81 19.85 19.26
C CYS A 117 -60.09 20.11 20.09
N GLN A 118 -60.41 19.18 21.00
CA GLN A 118 -61.53 19.26 21.93
C GLN A 118 -61.17 20.02 23.22
#